data_AF-A0A2V5XBB7-F1
#
_entry.id   AF-A0A2V5XBB7-F1
#
_cell.length_a   1.000
_cell.length_b   1.000
_cell.length_c   1.000
_cell.angle_alpha   90.00
_cell.angle_beta   90.00
_cell.angle_gamma   90.00
#
_symmetry.space_group_name_H-M   'P 1'
#
loop_
_entity.id
_entity.type
_entity.pdbx_description
1 polymer ?
#
loop_
_entity_poly.entity_id
_entity_poly.type
_entity_poly.pdbx_seq_one_letter_code
_entity_poly.pdbx_strand_id
1 'polypeptide(L)'
;MIAGGLVFQPLTKNYLRSWGQDWERRAPFRLAYFRSQDPTPERPAVVILSQVLPDFYNLGYQESRQLVVEKVNAQKVNYLSDLQQALRKPVNGFHILEFTKGETLQKIVLEAATLDAATKRVLDRYGIDKESVIVSPAK
;
A
#
# COMPACT_ATOMS: atom_id res chain seq x y z
N MET A 1 0.07 2.07 -7.27
CA MET A 1 1.39 1.45 -7.41
C MET A 1 1.27 -0.01 -7.02
N ILE A 2 1.87 -0.93 -7.76
CA ILE A 2 1.78 -2.36 -7.56
C ILE A 2 3.20 -2.91 -7.39
N ALA A 3 3.41 -3.74 -6.37
CA ALA A 3 4.70 -4.40 -6.14
C ALA A 3 4.45 -5.83 -5.62
N GLY A 4 4.86 -6.85 -6.38
CA GLY A 4 4.62 -8.26 -6.03
C GLY A 4 3.15 -8.62 -5.87
N GLY A 5 2.26 -7.89 -6.55
CA GLY A 5 0.81 -8.01 -6.43
C GLY A 5 0.16 -7.20 -5.31
N LEU A 6 0.93 -6.58 -4.41
CA LEU A 6 0.37 -5.67 -3.42
C LEU A 6 0.01 -4.34 -4.08
N VAL A 7 -1.26 -3.92 -3.95
CA VAL A 7 -1.78 -2.71 -4.60
C VAL A 7 -1.87 -1.56 -3.60
N PHE A 8 -1.01 -0.57 -3.79
CA PHE A 8 -0.90 0.62 -2.96
C PHE A 8 -1.51 1.86 -3.63
N GLN A 9 -2.18 2.68 -2.81
CA GLN A 9 -2.72 3.96 -3.25
C GLN A 9 -2.80 4.96 -2.08
N PRO A 10 -2.87 6.28 -2.37
CA PRO A 10 -3.13 7.27 -1.33
C PRO A 10 -4.54 7.10 -0.77
N LEU A 11 -4.70 7.31 0.53
CA LEU A 11 -6.00 7.36 1.16
C LEU A 11 -6.69 8.70 0.83
N THR A 12 -7.68 8.65 -0.06
CA THR A 12 -8.42 9.84 -0.51
C THR A 12 -9.90 9.75 -0.13
N LYS A 13 -10.61 10.89 -0.16
CA LYS A 13 -12.09 10.87 -0.03
C LYS A 13 -12.75 10.08 -1.17
N ASN A 14 -12.20 10.17 -2.38
CA ASN A 14 -12.72 9.42 -3.54
C ASN A 14 -12.58 7.92 -3.35
N TYR A 15 -11.48 7.45 -2.77
CA TYR A 15 -11.33 6.05 -2.40
C TYR A 15 -12.42 5.61 -1.42
N LEU A 16 -12.66 6.39 -0.35
CA LEU A 16 -13.70 6.07 0.63
C LEU A 16 -15.12 6.12 0.04
N ARG A 17 -15.37 6.99 -0.94
CA ARG A 17 -16.66 7.04 -1.64
C ARG A 17 -16.98 5.77 -2.44
N SER A 18 -16.03 4.87 -2.66
CA SER A 18 -16.31 3.55 -3.27
C SER A 18 -17.25 2.69 -2.43
N TRP A 19 -17.44 3.00 -1.14
CA TRP A 19 -18.44 2.36 -0.27
C TRP A 19 -19.87 2.91 -0.43
N GLY A 20 -20.10 3.83 -1.38
CA GLY A 20 -21.40 4.42 -1.69
C GLY A 20 -21.64 5.78 -1.03
N GLN A 21 -22.87 6.29 -1.14
CA GLN A 21 -23.22 7.63 -0.64
C GLN A 21 -22.96 7.78 0.87
N ASP A 22 -23.31 6.77 1.67
CA ASP A 22 -23.08 6.72 3.13
C ASP A 22 -21.69 6.18 3.52
N TRP A 23 -20.66 6.48 2.75
CA TRP A 23 -19.31 5.97 2.99
C TRP A 23 -18.78 6.27 4.40
N GLU A 24 -19.18 7.38 5.01
CA GLU A 24 -18.75 7.76 6.36
C GLU A 24 -19.15 6.72 7.41
N ARG A 25 -20.24 6.00 7.18
CA ARG A 25 -20.73 4.91 8.06
C ARG A 25 -20.27 3.53 7.59
N ARG A 26 -20.06 3.35 6.28
CA ARG A 26 -19.81 2.03 5.66
C ARG A 26 -18.33 1.70 5.45
N ALA A 27 -17.49 2.72 5.25
CA ALA A 27 -16.08 2.52 5.04
C ALA A 27 -15.43 1.99 6.33
N PRO A 28 -14.31 1.25 6.22
CA PRO A 28 -13.57 0.77 7.38
C PRO A 28 -13.24 1.95 8.30
N PHE A 29 -13.68 1.84 9.56
CA PHE A 29 -13.56 2.90 10.56
C PHE A 29 -12.14 3.50 10.61
N ARG A 30 -11.12 2.65 10.56
CA ARG A 30 -9.72 3.08 10.61
C ARG A 30 -9.33 3.97 9.42
N LEU A 31 -9.78 3.63 8.20
CA LEU A 31 -9.52 4.45 7.02
C LEU A 31 -10.31 5.78 7.09
N ALA A 32 -11.56 5.74 7.54
CA ALA A 32 -12.34 6.96 7.77
C ALA A 32 -11.67 7.87 8.81
N TYR A 33 -11.21 7.31 9.92
CA TYR A 33 -10.48 8.00 10.99
C TYR A 33 -9.20 8.66 10.47
N PHE A 34 -8.34 7.93 9.76
CA PHE A 34 -7.12 8.53 9.22
C PHE A 34 -7.40 9.62 8.19
N ARG A 35 -8.48 9.50 7.42
CA ARG A 35 -8.85 10.53 6.46
C ARG A 35 -9.48 11.75 7.12
N SER A 36 -10.11 11.62 8.29
CA SER A 36 -10.71 12.75 9.01
C SER A 36 -9.70 13.61 9.77
N GLN A 37 -8.48 13.11 9.98
CA GLN A 37 -7.40 13.90 10.58
C GLN A 37 -6.85 14.93 9.59
N ASP A 38 -6.51 16.10 10.10
CA ASP A 38 -5.77 17.09 9.31
C ASP A 38 -4.32 16.62 9.10
N PRO A 39 -3.71 16.91 7.93
CA PRO A 39 -2.29 16.64 7.69
C PRO A 39 -1.40 17.30 8.75
N THR A 40 -0.46 16.53 9.30
CA THR A 40 0.58 17.06 10.22
C THR A 40 1.97 16.93 9.58
N PRO A 41 3.01 17.60 10.09
CA PRO A 41 4.37 17.39 9.63
C PRO A 41 4.82 15.92 9.68
N GLU A 42 4.37 15.16 10.69
CA GLU A 42 4.72 13.75 10.90
C GLU A 42 3.95 12.79 9.99
N ARG A 43 2.71 13.16 9.62
CA ARG A 43 1.83 12.38 8.74
C ARG A 43 1.07 13.33 7.79
N PRO A 44 1.75 13.87 6.77
CA PRO A 44 1.12 14.79 5.83
C PRO A 44 0.21 14.09 4.81
N ALA A 45 0.40 12.79 4.61
CA ALA A 45 -0.42 11.93 3.77
C ALA A 45 -0.39 10.48 4.28
N VAL A 46 -1.29 9.65 3.75
CA VAL A 46 -1.43 8.24 4.14
C VAL A 46 -1.45 7.37 2.88
N VAL A 47 -0.63 6.31 2.89
CA VAL A 47 -0.65 5.24 1.89
C VAL A 47 -1.30 4.00 2.48
N ILE A 48 -2.14 3.33 1.71
CA ILE A 48 -2.80 2.09 2.10
C ILE A 48 -2.41 0.94 1.17
N LEU A 49 -2.34 -0.27 1.71
CA LEU A 49 -2.50 -1.50 0.93
C LEU A 49 -4.01 -1.69 0.72
N SER A 50 -4.48 -1.38 -0.48
CA SER A 50 -5.91 -1.48 -0.79
C SER A 50 -6.36 -2.93 -0.97
N GLN A 51 -5.56 -3.74 -1.66
CA GLN A 51 -5.80 -5.16 -1.92
C GLN A 51 -4.49 -5.86 -2.31
N VAL A 52 -4.53 -7.18 -2.34
CA VAL A 52 -3.47 -8.04 -2.91
C VAL A 52 -4.03 -8.76 -4.13
N LEU A 53 -3.33 -8.66 -5.26
CA LEU A 53 -3.58 -9.45 -6.46
C LEU A 53 -2.85 -10.79 -6.31
N PRO A 54 -3.57 -11.93 -6.23
CA PRO A 54 -2.96 -13.22 -5.95
C PRO A 54 -1.86 -13.62 -6.93
N ASP A 55 -0.71 -14.01 -6.37
CA ASP A 55 0.41 -14.70 -7.03
C ASP A 55 1.11 -15.61 -6.00
N PHE A 56 1.88 -16.61 -6.47
CA PHE A 56 2.68 -17.45 -5.59
C PHE A 56 3.65 -16.63 -4.71
N TYR A 57 4.11 -15.49 -5.20
CA TYR A 57 5.00 -14.59 -4.47
C TYR A 57 4.38 -13.98 -3.20
N ASN A 58 3.05 -13.83 -3.15
CA ASN A 58 2.33 -13.24 -2.01
C ASN A 58 1.44 -14.26 -1.26
N LEU A 59 1.81 -15.54 -1.35
CA LEU A 59 1.11 -16.63 -0.66
C LEU A 59 1.01 -16.38 0.84
N GLY A 60 -0.20 -16.51 1.39
CA GLY A 60 -0.52 -16.24 2.78
C GLY A 60 -1.03 -14.82 3.04
N TYR A 61 -0.88 -13.90 2.08
CA TYR A 61 -1.30 -12.50 2.23
C TYR A 61 -2.49 -12.11 1.33
N GLN A 62 -3.06 -13.03 0.57
CA GLN A 62 -4.06 -12.74 -0.48
C GLN A 62 -5.31 -12.03 0.04
N GLU A 63 -5.72 -12.32 1.28
CA GLU A 63 -6.89 -11.70 1.91
C GLU A 63 -6.58 -10.32 2.55
N SER A 64 -5.33 -9.86 2.49
CA SER A 64 -4.91 -8.58 3.05
C SER A 64 -5.46 -7.43 2.23
N ARG A 65 -6.20 -6.54 2.90
CA ARG A 65 -6.84 -5.38 2.27
C ARG A 65 -7.04 -4.26 3.27
N GLN A 66 -7.11 -3.04 2.76
CA GLN A 66 -7.48 -1.84 3.51
C GLN A 66 -6.57 -1.56 4.72
N LEU A 67 -5.28 -1.92 4.64
CA LEU A 67 -4.31 -1.74 5.72
C LEU A 67 -3.52 -0.45 5.54
N VAL A 68 -3.30 0.31 6.61
CA VAL A 68 -2.51 1.54 6.57
C VAL A 68 -1.02 1.23 6.67
N VAL A 69 -0.25 1.58 5.64
CA VAL A 69 1.21 1.39 5.61
C VAL A 69 1.86 2.41 6.54
N GLU A 70 2.69 1.94 7.46
CA GLU A 70 3.40 2.79 8.42
C GLU A 70 4.87 2.91 8.04
N LYS A 71 5.53 1.78 7.76
CA LYS A 71 6.93 1.74 7.30
C LYS A 71 7.15 0.70 6.24
N VAL A 72 8.16 0.92 5.42
CA VAL A 72 8.76 -0.10 4.56
C VAL A 72 10.27 -0.05 4.72
N ASN A 73 10.91 -1.19 4.97
CA ASN A 73 12.37 -1.30 5.16
C ASN A 73 12.91 -0.27 6.17
N ALA A 74 12.25 -0.21 7.34
CA ALA A 74 12.50 0.74 8.43
C ALA A 74 12.29 2.23 8.10
N GLN A 75 11.89 2.59 6.88
CA GLN A 75 11.61 3.96 6.45
C GLN A 75 10.11 4.27 6.58
N LYS A 76 9.78 5.44 7.13
CA LYS A 76 8.41 5.95 7.20
C LYS A 76 7.85 6.15 5.79
N VAL A 77 6.59 5.79 5.59
CA VAL A 77 5.89 5.97 4.32
C VAL A 77 4.67 6.86 4.52
N ASN A 78 4.69 8.05 3.92
CA ASN A 78 3.54 8.97 3.90
C ASN A 78 3.00 9.13 2.47
N TYR A 79 3.87 9.03 1.46
CA TYR A 79 3.55 9.12 0.03
C TYR A 79 3.97 7.87 -0.74
N LEU A 80 3.39 7.68 -1.93
CA LEU A 80 3.82 6.59 -2.83
C LEU A 80 5.29 6.74 -3.26
N SER A 81 5.81 7.96 -3.33
CA SER A 81 7.23 8.22 -3.59
C SER A 81 8.14 7.69 -2.49
N ASP A 82 7.71 7.75 -1.23
CA ASP A 82 8.46 7.22 -0.09
C ASP A 82 8.48 5.69 -0.15
N LEU A 83 7.34 5.09 -0.47
CA LEU A 83 7.21 3.65 -0.67
C LEU A 83 8.15 3.14 -1.77
N GLN A 84 8.17 3.83 -2.93
CA GLN A 84 9.05 3.48 -4.04
C GLN A 84 10.54 3.61 -3.64
N GLN A 85 10.91 4.66 -2.92
CA GLN A 85 12.28 4.83 -2.43
C GLN A 85 12.67 3.77 -1.40
N ALA A 86 11.76 3.42 -0.49
CA ALA A 86 11.98 2.40 0.53
C ALA A 86 12.20 1.02 -0.10
N LEU A 87 11.43 0.65 -1.13
CA LEU A 87 11.58 -0.63 -1.84
C LEU A 87 12.93 -0.76 -2.57
N ARG A 88 13.65 0.34 -2.86
CA ARG A 88 15.01 0.27 -3.41
C ARG A 88 16.08 -0.11 -2.38
N LYS A 89 15.72 -0.19 -1.09
CA LYS A 89 16.64 -0.43 0.03
C LYS A 89 16.16 -1.63 0.86
N PRO A 90 16.21 -2.86 0.33
CA PRO A 90 15.83 -4.05 1.08
C PRO A 90 16.72 -4.25 2.32
N VAL A 91 16.18 -4.94 3.33
CA VAL A 91 16.89 -5.27 4.57
C VAL A 91 17.15 -6.77 4.59
N ASN A 92 18.43 -7.17 4.62
CA ASN A 92 18.84 -8.58 4.68
C ASN A 92 18.23 -9.46 3.58
N GLY A 93 18.06 -8.94 2.37
CA GLY A 93 17.45 -9.66 1.24
C GLY A 93 15.93 -9.65 1.20
N PHE A 94 15.26 -8.94 2.12
CA PHE A 94 13.80 -8.88 2.20
C PHE A 94 13.27 -7.45 2.12
N HIS A 95 12.05 -7.33 1.62
CA HIS A 95 11.19 -6.19 1.88
C HIS A 95 10.31 -6.47 3.10
N ILE A 96 10.35 -5.55 4.07
CA ILE A 96 9.55 -5.62 5.28
C ILE A 96 8.59 -4.44 5.26
N LEU A 97 7.31 -4.73 5.06
CA LEU A 97 6.24 -3.75 5.10
C LEU A 97 5.57 -3.86 6.48
N GLU A 98 5.57 -2.76 7.23
CA GLU A 98 4.94 -2.66 8.54
C GLU A 98 3.69 -1.79 8.43
N PHE A 99 2.59 -2.30 8.98
CA PHE A 99 1.32 -1.59 9.02
C PHE A 99 1.13 -0.88 10.35
N THR A 100 0.17 0.03 10.39
CA THR A 100 -0.16 0.79 11.60
C THR A 100 -0.53 -0.15 12.76
N LYS A 101 -0.11 0.19 13.98
CA LYS A 101 -0.46 -0.58 15.19
C LYS A 101 -1.97 -0.79 15.31
N GLY A 102 -2.37 -2.01 15.67
CA GLY A 102 -3.77 -2.41 15.83
C GLY A 102 -4.46 -2.81 14.53
N GLU A 103 -3.76 -2.83 13.39
CA GLU A 103 -4.20 -3.57 12.20
C GLU A 103 -4.15 -5.09 12.48
N THR A 104 -5.02 -5.85 11.82
CA THR A 104 -5.07 -7.32 11.97
C THR A 104 -3.77 -8.00 11.53
N LEU A 105 -3.14 -7.46 10.48
CA LEU A 105 -1.84 -7.88 10.00
C LEU A 105 -0.81 -6.81 10.34
N GLN A 106 0.22 -7.18 11.10
CA GLN A 106 1.25 -6.24 11.53
C GLN A 106 2.36 -6.05 10.48
N LYS A 107 2.74 -7.11 9.77
CA LYS A 107 3.82 -7.07 8.78
C LYS A 107 3.56 -7.99 7.59
N ILE A 108 4.09 -7.60 6.44
CA ILE A 108 4.33 -8.46 5.29
C ILE A 108 5.83 -8.52 5.05
N VAL A 109 6.36 -9.72 4.86
CA VAL A 109 7.77 -9.95 4.52
C VAL A 109 7.84 -10.66 3.17
N LEU A 110 8.61 -10.10 2.24
CA LEU A 110 8.73 -10.57 0.87
C LEU A 110 10.20 -10.64 0.45
N GLU A 111 10.58 -11.62 -0.36
CA GLU A 111 11.95 -11.73 -0.89
C GLU A 111 12.22 -10.59 -1.89
N ALA A 112 13.28 -9.81 -1.68
CA ALA A 112 13.56 -8.65 -2.51
C ALA A 112 14.00 -9.02 -3.93
N ALA A 113 14.77 -10.11 -4.08
CA ALA A 113 15.35 -10.51 -5.36
C ALA A 113 14.31 -10.86 -6.43
N THR A 114 13.11 -11.30 -6.02
CA THR A 114 12.07 -11.80 -6.92
C THR A 114 10.88 -10.85 -7.06
N LEU A 115 10.91 -9.68 -6.42
CA LEU A 115 9.83 -8.69 -6.43
C LEU A 115 9.45 -8.24 -7.84
N ASP A 116 10.41 -7.85 -8.67
CA ASP A 116 10.14 -7.29 -10.01
C ASP A 116 9.56 -8.36 -10.95
N ALA A 117 10.12 -9.58 -10.88
CA ALA A 117 9.60 -10.72 -11.64
C ALA A 117 8.17 -11.07 -11.24
N ALA A 118 7.85 -11.00 -9.94
CA ALA A 118 6.49 -11.19 -9.45
C ALA A 118 5.55 -10.05 -9.87
N THR A 119 6.00 -8.80 -9.78
CA THR A 119 5.25 -7.62 -10.24
C THR A 119 4.86 -7.78 -11.70
N LYS A 120 5.82 -8.07 -12.58
CA LYS A 120 5.58 -8.29 -14.00
C LYS A 120 4.56 -9.39 -14.25
N ARG A 121 4.73 -10.55 -13.62
CA ARG A 121 3.81 -11.69 -13.78
C ARG A 121 2.38 -11.33 -13.34
N VAL A 122 2.23 -10.55 -12.26
CA VAL A 122 0.92 -10.04 -11.84
C VAL A 122 0.35 -9.09 -12.89
N LEU A 123 1.10 -8.09 -13.32
CA LEU A 123 0.62 -7.14 -14.33
C LEU A 123 0.11 -7.85 -15.59
N ASP A 124 0.88 -8.82 -16.09
CA ASP A 124 0.50 -9.63 -17.26
C ASP A 124 -0.77 -10.44 -16.99
N ARG A 125 -0.86 -11.13 -15.84
CA ARG A 125 -2.02 -11.98 -15.48
C ARG A 125 -3.31 -11.18 -15.34
N TYR A 126 -3.26 -9.97 -14.80
CA TYR A 126 -4.43 -9.14 -14.51
C TYR A 126 -4.68 -8.06 -15.58
N GLY A 127 -3.90 -8.03 -16.67
CA GLY A 127 -4.09 -7.09 -17.77
C GLY A 127 -3.85 -5.63 -17.38
N ILE A 128 -2.81 -5.36 -16.58
CA ILE A 128 -2.49 -4.02 -16.07
C ILE A 128 -1.24 -3.50 -16.79
N ASP A 129 -1.37 -2.42 -17.55
CA ASP A 129 -0.29 -1.90 -18.41
C ASP A 129 0.94 -1.39 -17.65
N LYS A 130 0.74 -0.78 -16.47
CA LYS A 130 1.79 -0.13 -15.69
C LYS A 130 1.64 -0.41 -14.20
N GLU A 131 2.76 -0.74 -13.55
CA GLU A 131 2.82 -0.91 -12.09
C GLU A 131 2.49 0.37 -11.31
N SER A 132 2.77 1.55 -11.86
CA SER A 132 2.59 2.80 -11.11
C SER A 132 2.24 3.99 -11.98
N VAL A 133 1.43 4.87 -11.40
CA VAL A 133 1.16 6.23 -11.87
C VAL A 133 1.36 7.12 -10.66
N ILE A 134 2.56 7.69 -10.53
CA ILE A 134 2.89 8.64 -9.46
C ILE A 134 3.00 10.00 -10.11
N VAL A 135 1.94 10.79 -9.98
CA VAL A 135 1.97 12.18 -10.40
C VAL A 135 2.63 12.96 -9.28
N SER A 136 3.84 13.49 -9.53
CA SER A 136 4.44 14.45 -8.60
C SER A 136 3.47 15.62 -8.47
N PRO A 137 3.12 16.06 -7.23
CA PRO A 137 2.33 17.26 -7.10
C PRO A 137 3.10 18.41 -7.76
N ALA A 138 2.42 19.22 -8.57
CA ALA A 138 2.96 20.50 -9.01
C ALA A 138 3.41 21.26 -7.75
N LYS A 139 4.67 21.69 -7.75
CA LYS A 139 5.24 22.51 -6.67
C LYS A 139 4.43 23.78 -6.47
#